data_AF-A0AA35RJ24-F1
#
_entry.id   AF-A0AA35RJ24-F1
#
_cell.length_a   1.000
_cell.length_b   1.000
_cell.length_c   1.000
_cell.angle_alpha   90.00
_cell.angle_beta   90.00
_cell.angle_gamma   90.00
#
_symmetry.space_group_name_H-M   'P 1'
#
loop_
_entity.id
_entity.type
_entity.pdbx_description
1 polymer ?
#
loop_
_entity_poly.entity_id
_entity_poly.type
_entity_poly.pdbx_seq_one_letter_code
_entity_poly.pdbx_strand_id
1 'polypeptide(L)' 'MVACGQLGFLPYAAEAYQGGIFRDGEEVQYWLDDVQCTGNESSLFDCPHKENHNCRRGERAG' A
#
# COMPACT_ATOMS: atom_id res chain seq x y z
N MET A 1 -7.87 -6.95 -3.01
CA MET A 1 -7.09 -6.22 -4.04
C MET A 1 -7.68 -4.82 -4.20
N VAL A 2 -7.24 -3.89 -3.36
CA VAL A 2 -7.91 -2.58 -3.19
C VAL A 2 -7.21 -1.47 -3.98
N ALA A 3 -5.88 -1.36 -3.89
CA ALA A 3 -5.10 -0.31 -4.55
C ALA A 3 -5.38 -0.20 -6.06
N CYS A 4 -5.25 -1.32 -6.80
CA CYS A 4 -5.51 -1.34 -8.24
C CYS A 4 -6.97 -1.04 -8.57
N GLY A 5 -7.91 -1.54 -7.77
CA GLY A 5 -9.34 -1.29 -7.94
C GLY A 5 -9.71 0.18 -7.71
N GLN A 6 -9.11 0.82 -6.70
CA GLN A 6 -9.27 2.25 -6.40
C GLN A 6 -8.82 3.13 -7.58
N LEU A 7 -7.85 2.68 -8.37
CA LEU A 7 -7.35 3.35 -9.57
C LEU A 7 -8.10 2.94 -10.85
N GLY A 8 -9.12 2.07 -10.75
CA GLY A 8 -9.94 1.63 -11.88
C GLY A 8 -9.35 0.48 -12.71
N PHE A 9 -8.29 -0.18 -12.22
CA PHE A 9 -7.72 -1.36 -12.88
C PHE A 9 -8.43 -2.64 -12.49
N LEU A 10 -8.47 -3.59 -13.42
CA LEU A 10 -9.00 -4.92 -13.17
C LEU A 10 -8.02 -5.77 -12.35
N PRO A 11 -8.53 -6.67 -11.49
CA PRO A 11 -7.69 -7.39 -10.55
C PRO A 11 -6.82 -8.50 -11.16
N TYR A 12 -6.96 -8.78 -12.45
CA TYR A 12 -6.40 -9.99 -13.07
C TYR A 12 -4.88 -10.00 -13.24
N ALA A 13 -4.22 -8.84 -13.16
CA ALA A 13 -2.78 -8.71 -13.39
C ALA A 13 -2.09 -7.86 -12.30
N ALA A 14 -2.69 -7.75 -11.11
CA ALA A 14 -2.08 -7.00 -10.03
C ALA A 14 -1.15 -7.89 -9.21
N GLU A 15 0.03 -7.37 -8.93
CA GLU A 15 1.02 -7.96 -8.04
C GLU A 15 1.30 -6.96 -6.92
N ALA A 16 1.57 -7.48 -5.73
CA ALA A 16 1.98 -6.68 -4.59
C ALA A 16 3.46 -6.93 -4.33
N TYR A 17 4.22 -5.86 -4.24
CA TYR A 17 5.63 -5.81 -3.92
C TYR A 17 5.85 -5.17 -2.55
N GLN A 18 6.87 -5.68 -1.88
CA GLN A 18 7.39 -5.17 -0.62
C GLN A 18 8.89 -4.97 -0.77
N GLY A 19 9.50 -4.11 0.05
CA GLY A 19 10.96 -3.98 0.08
C GLY A 19 11.51 -2.67 -0.52
N GLY A 20 10.67 -1.66 -0.80
CA GLY A 20 11.18 -0.38 -1.30
C GLY A 20 11.77 -0.45 -2.71
N ILE A 21 11.27 -1.34 -3.56
CA ILE A 21 11.74 -1.55 -4.95
C ILE A 21 11.58 -0.27 -5.80
N PHE A 22 10.72 0.66 -5.37
CA PHE A 22 10.52 1.95 -6.01
C PHE A 22 11.65 2.93 -5.65
N ARG A 23 12.33 3.38 -6.71
CA ARG A 23 13.53 4.22 -6.78
C ARG A 23 13.82 5.02 -5.49
N ASP A 24 15.00 4.74 -4.95
CA ASP A 24 15.61 5.45 -3.83
C ASP A 24 15.65 6.96 -4.14
N GLY A 25 14.88 7.73 -3.39
CA GLY A 25 14.56 9.14 -3.59
C GLY A 25 13.93 9.73 -2.33
N GLU A 26 13.57 11.02 -2.39
CA GLU A 26 13.25 11.98 -1.31
C GLU A 26 12.63 11.45 0.00
N GLU A 27 12.72 12.28 1.04
CA GLU A 27 12.01 12.09 2.29
C GLU A 27 10.51 11.89 1.98
N VAL A 28 9.98 10.72 2.32
CA VAL A 28 8.57 10.39 2.09
C VAL A 28 7.85 10.33 3.42
N GLN A 29 6.64 10.86 3.41
CA GLN A 29 5.70 10.65 4.50
C GLN A 29 5.08 9.27 4.36
N TYR A 30 5.06 8.51 5.44
CA TYR A 30 4.29 7.27 5.52
C TYR A 30 2.90 7.62 6.05
N TRP A 31 1.88 7.08 5.39
CA TRP A 31 0.48 7.34 5.72
C TRP A 31 -0.19 6.15 6.39
N LEU A 32 0.21 4.95 6.00
CA LEU A 32 -0.41 3.69 6.39
C LEU A 32 0.69 2.66 6.68
N ASP A 33 0.46 1.82 7.68
CA ASP A 33 1.35 0.73 8.06
C ASP A 33 0.54 -0.53 8.39
N ASP A 34 1.12 -1.70 8.12
CA ASP A 34 0.49 -3.02 8.27
C ASP A 34 -0.95 -3.08 7.69
N VAL A 35 -1.12 -2.57 6.47
CA VAL A 35 -2.43 -2.56 5.78
C VAL A 35 -2.89 -3.99 5.46
N GLN A 36 -4.06 -4.37 5.97
CA GLN A 36 -4.65 -5.70 5.77
C GLN A 36 -6.05 -5.60 5.20
N CYS A 37 -6.15 -5.44 3.89
CA CYS A 37 -7.44 -5.40 3.19
C CYS A 37 -8.05 -6.79 3.01
N THR A 38 -9.37 -6.88 3.11
CA THR A 38 -10.17 -8.07 2.75
C THR A 38 -10.40 -8.16 1.23
N GLY A 39 -10.30 -7.04 0.52
CA GLY A 39 -10.48 -6.91 -0.92
C GLY A 39 -11.85 -6.37 -1.34
N ASN A 40 -12.72 -6.05 -0.39
CA ASN A 40 -14.05 -5.48 -0.64
C ASN A 40 -14.10 -3.97 -0.35
N GLU A 41 -13.00 -3.39 0.09
CA GLU A 41 -12.83 -1.97 0.38
C GLU A 41 -12.70 -1.15 -0.92
N SER A 42 -13.17 0.10 -0.88
CA SER A 42 -13.07 1.03 -2.01
C SER A 42 -11.79 1.87 -1.98
N SER A 43 -11.19 2.04 -0.80
CA SER A 43 -9.92 2.75 -0.61
C SER A 43 -8.98 1.99 0.32
N LEU A 44 -7.67 2.20 0.13
CA LEU A 44 -6.65 1.71 1.07
C LEU A 44 -6.85 2.24 2.51
N PHE A 45 -7.46 3.42 2.67
CA PHE A 45 -7.76 4.01 3.97
C PHE A 45 -8.92 3.32 4.70
N ASP A 46 -9.78 2.58 3.98
CA ASP A 46 -10.88 1.82 4.58
C ASP A 46 -10.41 0.46 5.11
N CYS A 47 -9.21 0.02 4.74
CA CYS A 47 -8.66 -1.24 5.21
C CYS A 47 -8.17 -1.10 6.66
N PRO A 48 -8.25 -2.16 7.47
CA PRO A 48 -7.52 -2.24 8.73
C PRO A 48 -6.04 -1.89 8.55
N HIS A 49 -5.54 -0.93 9.33
CA HIS A 49 -4.17 -0.44 9.30
C HIS A 49 -3.77 0.12 10.67
N LYS A 50 -2.48 0.38 10.86
CA LYS A 50 -1.95 1.08 12.03
C LYS A 50 -1.86 2.59 11.77
N GLU A 51 -2.37 3.40 12.69
CA GLU A 51 -2.27 4.86 12.62
C GLU A 51 -0.87 5.38 12.97
N ASN A 52 -0.17 4.67 13.86
CA ASN A 52 1.21 4.98 14.24
C ASN A 52 2.15 3.99 13.53
N HIS A 53 2.91 4.51 12.56
CA HIS A 53 3.77 3.70 11.71
C HIS A 53 5.21 3.70 12.22
N ASN A 54 5.92 2.60 11.99
CA ASN A 54 7.37 2.54 12.16
C ASN A 54 8.10 2.31 10.82
N CYS A 55 7.40 2.48 9.70
CA CYS A 55 7.92 2.25 8.37
C CYS A 55 9.25 2.97 8.11
N ARG A 56 10.15 2.22 7.47
CA ARG A 56 11.44 2.67 6.99
C ARG A 56 11.46 2.68 5.46
N ARG A 57 12.54 3.23 4.91
CA ARG A 57 12.69 3.40 3.45
C ARG A 57 12.54 2.08 2.68
N GLY A 58 12.97 0.97 3.27
CA GLY A 58 12.87 -0.38 2.71
C GLY A 58 11.53 -1.09 2.94
N GLU A 59 10.57 -0.48 3.63
CA GLU A 59 9.26 -1.11 3.95
C GLU A 59 8.14 -0.62 3.03
N ARG A 60 8.48 0.19 2.01
CA ARG A 60 7.48 0.70 1.07
C ARG A 60 6.87 -0.47 0.27
N ALA A 61 5.54 -0.47 0.17
CA ALA A 61 4.75 -1.37 -0.65
C ALA A 61 4.43 -0.75 -2.01
N GLY A 62 4.10 -1.57 -3.00
CA GLY A 62 3.48 -1.12 -4.25
C GLY A 62 3.19 -2.26 -5.21
#